data_AF-A0A2W6C5L6-F1
#
_entry.id   AF-A0A2W6C5L6-F1
#
_cell.length_a   1.000
_cell.length_b   1.000
_cell.length_c   1.000
_cell.angle_alpha   90.00
_cell.angle_beta   90.00
_cell.angle_gamma   90.00
#
_symmetry.space_group_name_H-M   'P 1'
#
loop_
_entity.id
_entity.type
_entity.pdbx_description
1 polymer ?
#
loop_
_entity_poly.entity_id
_entity_poly.type
_entity_poly.pdbx_seq_one_letter_code
_entity_poly.pdbx_strand_id
1 'polypeptide(L)'
;MDHPDNAASGQVEWLDLGPADRRVGAGPQHPRPLRWYALALAVAAVAGGLLAYVQHSTNARTATPSHALATAGGRSGAAPSADTSSSAPAVAVTALGHRLLDAPAGWELFAAGRGEVVRIEIASGRVTRTTVPPLDNGGGIAMLAGPDRVIVTPVDDGDGFEVRDGRPPRLLPITLANHGAALPGPDKDHVWVSDHTGPSVMNLVGFDGQPTGTSIPIPDGGSVTSDSAGYLLLHATGGVYDVRPGQIHRITTGELLAAGPTRWLTLECDAHYRCVITVIDRASGARRVLRTPAHTFRFEEEGVIAPDGSTAAYVQIGRSGRPELHLLDLSTGADHLADVTFSGEFLFGGGRFVWSPDSHWLFVTGPEGRAVVLDRRTMHAANLGVTIPPDSRLALRTDTR
;
A
#
# COMPACT_ATOMS: atom_id res chain seq x y z
N MET A 1 55.86 27.74 -30.93
CA MET A 1 55.28 26.40 -31.23
C MET A 1 54.31 26.19 -30.11
N ASP A 2 53.15 26.81 -30.29
CA ASP A 2 52.20 27.15 -29.24
C ASP A 2 50.95 26.32 -29.43
N HIS A 3 50.45 25.80 -28.32
CA HIS A 3 49.23 24.99 -28.23
C HIS A 3 48.19 25.84 -27.51
N PRO A 4 47.04 26.15 -28.13
CA PRO A 4 45.89 26.65 -27.39
C PRO A 4 44.67 25.72 -27.45
N ASP A 5 43.85 25.93 -26.42
CA ASP A 5 42.61 25.29 -26.02
C ASP A 5 41.40 25.43 -26.96
N ASN A 6 40.37 24.61 -26.63
CA ASN A 6 38.93 24.86 -26.65
C ASN A 6 38.13 24.98 -27.98
N ALA A 7 37.19 24.04 -28.17
CA ALA A 7 35.84 24.26 -28.72
C ALA A 7 34.94 23.08 -28.25
N ALA A 8 33.94 23.25 -27.38
CA ALA A 8 32.65 23.96 -27.51
C ALA A 8 31.60 23.22 -28.35
N SER A 9 30.63 22.63 -27.63
CA SER A 9 29.17 22.64 -27.85
C SER A 9 28.59 22.47 -29.27
N GLY A 10 28.00 21.29 -29.52
CA GLY A 10 26.99 21.10 -30.56
C GLY A 10 25.59 21.41 -30.03
N GLN A 11 25.04 22.55 -30.44
CA GLN A 11 23.61 22.84 -30.42
C GLN A 11 22.89 21.97 -31.45
N VAL A 12 21.73 21.41 -31.07
CA VAL A 12 20.72 20.92 -32.03
C VAL A 12 19.51 21.83 -31.92
N GLU A 13 19.34 22.63 -32.96
CA GLU A 13 18.23 23.52 -33.27
C GLU A 13 17.09 22.68 -33.87
N TRP A 14 15.92 22.65 -33.22
CA TRP A 14 14.73 21.98 -33.76
C TRP A 14 13.66 23.01 -34.16
N LEU A 15 13.49 23.08 -35.49
CA LEU A 15 12.31 23.42 -36.30
C LEU A 15 11.47 24.67 -35.98
N ASP A 16 11.76 25.66 -36.81
CA ASP A 16 10.89 26.69 -37.35
C ASP A 16 9.74 26.08 -38.18
N LEU A 17 8.48 26.42 -37.87
CA LEU A 17 7.31 26.13 -38.69
C LEU A 17 6.66 27.46 -39.09
N GLY A 18 7.00 27.93 -40.29
CA GLY A 18 6.33 29.05 -40.95
C GLY A 18 4.89 28.72 -41.37
N PRO A 19 4.03 29.74 -41.57
CA PRO A 19 2.59 29.54 -41.71
C PRO A 19 2.16 29.28 -43.16
N ALA A 20 1.16 28.41 -43.33
CA ALA A 20 0.39 28.28 -44.55
C ALA A 20 -0.95 29.02 -44.41
N ASP A 21 -1.24 29.87 -45.39
CA ASP A 21 -2.36 30.80 -45.43
C ASP A 21 -3.35 30.37 -46.53
N ARG A 22 -4.62 30.10 -46.18
CA ARG A 22 -5.87 30.63 -46.81
C ARG A 22 -7.13 29.73 -46.73
N ARG A 23 -8.08 30.25 -45.93
CA ARG A 23 -9.52 30.55 -46.17
C ARG A 23 -10.48 29.45 -46.67
N VAL A 24 -11.59 29.25 -45.94
CA VAL A 24 -12.94 29.88 -46.13
C VAL A 24 -13.92 29.40 -45.03
N GLY A 25 -14.65 30.33 -44.41
CA GLY A 25 -16.08 30.13 -44.08
C GLY A 25 -16.51 29.96 -42.61
N ALA A 26 -17.46 30.82 -42.21
CA ALA A 26 -18.37 30.75 -41.05
C ALA A 26 -17.82 31.19 -39.67
N GLY A 27 -18.23 32.38 -39.23
CA GLY A 27 -17.87 32.96 -37.93
C GLY A 27 -18.68 32.40 -36.76
N PRO A 28 -18.16 32.45 -35.51
CA PRO A 28 -18.94 32.18 -34.31
C PRO A 28 -19.29 33.48 -33.56
N GLN A 29 -20.54 33.54 -33.11
CA GLN A 29 -21.07 34.52 -32.18
C GLN A 29 -20.38 34.39 -30.81
N HIS A 30 -19.96 35.52 -30.23
CA HIS A 30 -19.41 35.57 -28.86
C HIS A 30 -20.45 35.13 -27.81
N PRO A 31 -20.16 34.10 -26.99
CA PRO A 31 -20.97 33.79 -25.82
C PRO A 31 -20.67 34.78 -24.68
N ARG A 32 -21.74 35.27 -24.06
CA ARG A 32 -21.78 36.30 -23.02
C ARG A 32 -20.95 35.96 -21.76
N PRO A 33 -20.33 36.95 -21.08
CA PRO A 33 -19.41 36.77 -19.96
C PRO A 33 -20.08 36.42 -18.61
N LEU A 34 -21.29 35.85 -18.59
CA LEU A 34 -22.03 35.61 -17.34
C LEU A 34 -21.46 34.45 -16.49
N ARG A 35 -20.77 33.49 -17.11
CA ARG A 35 -20.26 32.29 -16.41
C ARG A 35 -19.06 32.57 -15.50
N TRP A 36 -18.26 33.58 -15.79
CA TRP A 36 -17.08 33.92 -14.98
C TRP A 36 -17.44 34.60 -13.66
N TYR A 37 -18.54 35.39 -13.63
CA TYR A 37 -19.02 36.03 -12.41
C TYR A 37 -19.59 35.02 -11.40
N ALA A 38 -20.25 33.95 -11.86
CA ALA A 38 -20.75 32.89 -10.99
C ALA A 38 -19.59 32.12 -10.32
N LEU A 39 -18.50 31.89 -11.05
CA LEU A 39 -17.32 31.20 -10.53
C LEU A 39 -16.59 32.06 -9.48
N ALA A 40 -16.46 33.37 -9.74
CA ALA A 40 -15.84 34.31 -8.80
C ALA A 40 -16.65 34.44 -7.49
N LEU A 41 -17.98 34.44 -7.56
CA LEU A 41 -18.86 34.47 -6.38
C LEU A 41 -18.75 33.19 -5.54
N ALA A 42 -18.66 32.02 -6.18
CA ALA A 42 -18.51 30.75 -5.48
C ALA A 42 -17.18 30.69 -4.70
N VAL A 43 -16.07 31.13 -5.31
CA VAL A 43 -14.75 31.17 -4.65
C VAL A 43 -14.75 32.14 -3.47
N ALA A 44 -15.37 33.31 -3.61
CA ALA A 44 -15.48 34.29 -2.51
C ALA A 44 -16.29 33.76 -1.32
N ALA A 45 -17.37 33.01 -1.58
CA ALA A 45 -18.18 32.41 -0.52
C ALA A 45 -17.42 31.31 0.26
N VAL A 46 -16.64 30.48 -0.44
CA VAL A 46 -15.81 29.43 0.19
C VAL A 46 -14.69 30.05 1.04
N ALA A 47 -14.03 31.09 0.52
CA ALA A 47 -13.00 31.82 1.28
C ALA A 47 -13.57 32.51 2.53
N GLY A 48 -14.76 33.11 2.43
CA GLY A 48 -15.47 33.71 3.56
C GLY A 48 -15.87 32.69 4.63
N GLY A 49 -16.35 31.51 4.21
CA GLY A 49 -16.71 30.41 5.12
C GLY A 49 -15.50 29.85 5.88
N LEU A 50 -14.36 29.68 5.20
CA LEU A 50 -13.11 29.23 5.82
C LEU A 50 -12.57 30.24 6.84
N LEU A 51 -12.62 31.54 6.54
CA LEU A 51 -12.20 32.58 7.48
C LEU A 51 -13.10 32.67 8.72
N ALA A 52 -14.42 32.53 8.55
CA ALA A 52 -15.35 32.50 9.67
C ALA A 52 -15.17 31.26 10.56
N TYR A 53 -14.87 30.10 9.96
CA TYR A 53 -14.63 28.85 10.68
C TYR A 53 -13.36 28.92 11.54
N VAL A 54 -12.26 29.47 11.00
CA VAL A 54 -10.99 29.63 11.74
C VAL A 54 -11.09 30.66 12.87
N GLN A 55 -11.93 31.71 12.71
CA GLN A 55 -12.19 32.66 13.79
C GLN A 55 -13.06 32.09 14.91
N HIS A 56 -13.90 31.08 14.62
CA HIS A 56 -14.75 30.47 15.65
C HIS A 56 -13.99 29.45 16.52
N SER A 57 -12.95 28.80 15.99
CA SER A 57 -12.18 27.78 16.71
C SER A 57 -11.14 28.33 17.70
N THR A 58 -10.85 29.63 17.67
CA THR A 58 -9.85 30.26 18.56
C THR A 58 -10.40 30.78 19.89
N ASN A 59 -11.72 30.75 20.11
CA ASN A 59 -12.35 31.31 21.32
C ASN A 59 -12.63 30.32 22.46
N ALA A 60 -12.14 29.08 22.39
CA ALA A 60 -12.27 28.10 23.48
C ALA A 60 -10.94 27.89 24.23
N ARG A 61 -10.53 28.87 25.04
CA ARG A 61 -9.57 28.65 26.14
C ARG A 61 -10.12 29.19 27.45
N THR A 62 -10.54 28.26 28.28
CA THR A 62 -11.08 28.48 29.62
C THR A 62 -9.94 28.72 30.62
N ALA A 63 -10.11 29.83 31.33
CA ALA A 63 -9.54 30.31 32.59
C ALA A 63 -8.51 29.46 33.36
N THR A 64 -7.37 30.10 33.63
CA THR A 64 -6.43 29.82 34.72
C THR A 64 -6.95 30.40 36.04
N PRO A 65 -7.05 29.63 37.14
CA PRO A 65 -7.13 30.20 38.48
C PRO A 65 -5.73 30.34 39.09
N SER A 66 -5.42 31.56 39.52
CA SER A 66 -4.26 31.92 40.34
C SER A 66 -4.64 31.77 41.82
N HIS A 67 -3.89 30.99 42.60
CA HIS A 67 -3.90 31.12 44.07
C HIS A 67 -2.53 30.81 44.69
N ALA A 68 -1.97 31.88 45.27
CA ALA A 68 -1.29 32.04 46.56
C ALA A 68 -0.29 30.99 47.10
N LEU A 69 0.92 31.51 47.38
CA LEU A 69 1.94 30.97 48.28
C LEU A 69 1.45 30.86 49.73
N ALA A 70 1.72 29.73 50.39
CA ALA A 70 1.84 29.62 51.83
C ALA A 70 2.98 28.66 52.21
N THR A 71 3.88 29.15 53.04
CA THR A 71 5.04 28.46 53.60
C THR A 71 4.67 27.70 54.89
N ALA A 72 5.29 26.54 55.10
CA ALA A 72 5.78 25.96 56.36
C ALA A 72 5.26 24.57 56.76
N GLY A 73 6.22 23.73 57.19
CA GLY A 73 6.01 22.73 58.25
C GLY A 73 5.88 21.28 57.78
N GLY A 74 6.90 20.47 58.09
CA GLY A 74 6.98 19.07 57.66
C GLY A 74 6.21 18.07 58.51
N ARG A 75 6.18 16.81 58.02
CA ARG A 75 6.33 15.58 58.82
C ARG A 75 6.35 14.35 57.91
N SER A 76 7.23 13.45 58.29
CA SER A 76 7.39 12.06 57.84
C SER A 76 6.07 11.30 57.76
N GLY A 77 5.89 10.50 56.70
CA GLY A 77 4.73 9.61 56.56
C GLY A 77 4.77 8.76 55.29
N ALA A 78 5.29 7.53 55.45
CA ALA A 78 4.99 6.30 54.72
C ALA A 78 4.89 6.31 53.17
N ALA A 79 5.80 5.55 52.57
CA ALA A 79 5.79 5.15 51.17
C ALA A 79 4.47 4.47 50.75
N PRO A 80 3.90 4.82 49.58
CA PRO A 80 2.93 3.97 48.91
C PRO A 80 3.66 2.85 48.19
N SER A 81 3.21 1.63 48.45
CA SER A 81 3.61 0.39 47.79
C SER A 81 3.62 0.53 46.28
N ALA A 82 4.69 0.04 45.66
CA ALA A 82 4.81 -0.09 44.23
C ALA A 82 3.70 -1.01 43.70
N ASP A 83 2.75 -0.42 42.98
CA ASP A 83 1.87 -1.16 42.08
C ASP A 83 2.74 -1.90 41.09
N THR A 84 2.77 -3.22 41.24
CA THR A 84 3.42 -4.13 40.31
C THR A 84 2.55 -4.14 39.05
N SER A 85 2.71 -3.11 38.22
CA SER A 85 2.24 -3.12 36.84
C SER A 85 2.96 -4.26 36.15
N SER A 86 2.35 -5.44 36.15
CA SER A 86 2.79 -6.59 35.36
C SER A 86 2.73 -6.15 33.89
N SER A 87 3.86 -5.67 33.38
CA SER A 87 4.01 -5.39 31.96
C SER A 87 3.74 -6.71 31.23
N ALA A 88 2.69 -6.76 30.42
CA ALA A 88 2.40 -7.91 29.59
C ALA A 88 3.68 -8.35 28.85
N PRO A 89 3.92 -9.67 28.71
CA PRO A 89 5.13 -10.13 28.06
C PRO A 89 5.18 -9.59 26.63
N ALA A 90 6.33 -9.04 26.24
CA ALA A 90 6.53 -8.48 24.89
C ALA A 90 6.26 -9.51 23.77
N VAL A 91 6.35 -10.81 24.10
CA VAL A 91 6.00 -11.93 23.21
C VAL A 91 5.11 -12.90 23.96
N ALA A 92 3.95 -13.23 23.40
CA ALA A 92 3.01 -14.22 23.92
C ALA A 92 2.76 -15.31 22.87
N VAL A 93 2.73 -16.57 23.30
CA VAL A 93 2.50 -17.73 22.42
C VAL A 93 1.26 -18.46 22.90
N THR A 94 0.33 -18.73 21.99
CA THR A 94 -0.88 -19.51 22.23
C THR A 94 -0.94 -20.67 21.25
N ALA A 95 -1.22 -21.88 21.75
CA ALA A 95 -1.52 -23.04 20.91
C ALA A 95 -3.02 -23.30 20.95
N LEU A 96 -3.66 -23.37 19.79
CA LEU A 96 -5.11 -23.57 19.67
C LEU A 96 -5.52 -25.04 19.84
N GLY A 97 -4.55 -25.96 19.81
CA GLY A 97 -4.77 -27.41 19.98
C GLY A 97 -5.36 -28.11 18.76
N HIS A 98 -5.51 -27.41 17.63
CA HIS A 98 -6.00 -27.95 16.37
C HIS A 98 -5.38 -27.21 15.18
N ARG A 99 -5.41 -27.83 13.99
CA ARG A 99 -4.97 -27.20 12.74
C ARG A 99 -6.00 -26.16 12.30
N LEU A 100 -5.55 -25.06 11.73
CA LEU A 100 -6.46 -24.02 11.21
C LEU A 100 -6.92 -24.33 9.79
N LEU A 101 -6.00 -24.85 8.97
CA LEU A 101 -6.26 -25.33 7.60
C LEU A 101 -5.38 -26.55 7.32
N ASP A 102 -5.78 -27.33 6.32
CA ASP A 102 -4.92 -28.36 5.74
C ASP A 102 -3.91 -27.71 4.79
N ALA A 103 -2.90 -27.09 5.39
CA ALA A 103 -1.83 -26.38 4.71
C ALA A 103 -0.46 -27.00 5.02
N PRO A 104 0.55 -26.82 4.15
CA PRO A 104 1.93 -27.20 4.45
C PRO A 104 2.44 -26.60 5.77
N ALA A 105 3.25 -27.37 6.50
CA ALA A 105 3.77 -26.97 7.82
C ALA A 105 4.63 -25.69 7.81
N GLY A 106 5.25 -25.37 6.67
CA GLY A 106 6.06 -24.18 6.49
C GLY A 106 5.28 -22.91 6.18
N TRP A 107 3.94 -22.94 6.15
CA TRP A 107 3.14 -21.73 5.90
C TRP A 107 2.87 -20.96 7.18
N GLU A 108 3.27 -19.69 7.14
CA GLU A 108 3.05 -18.75 8.23
C GLU A 108 2.38 -17.48 7.69
N LEU A 109 1.20 -17.18 8.23
CA LEU A 109 0.50 -15.92 7.98
C LEU A 109 0.90 -14.90 9.03
N PHE A 110 1.31 -13.74 8.58
CA PHE A 110 1.61 -12.59 9.42
C PHE A 110 0.50 -11.55 9.29
N ALA A 111 0.14 -10.95 10.40
CA ALA A 111 -0.75 -9.80 10.47
C ALA A 111 -0.10 -8.73 11.36
N ALA A 112 0.04 -7.51 10.87
CA ALA A 112 0.56 -6.40 11.65
C ALA A 112 -0.44 -5.25 11.69
N GLY A 113 -0.59 -4.66 12.88
CA GLY A 113 -1.31 -3.41 13.09
C GLY A 113 -0.47 -2.41 13.88
N ARG A 114 -1.13 -1.39 14.43
CA ARG A 114 -0.46 -0.21 15.02
C ARG A 114 0.42 -0.48 16.24
N GLY A 115 0.27 -1.61 16.93
CA GLY A 115 1.04 -1.91 18.15
C GLY A 115 1.31 -3.40 18.37
N GLU A 116 1.05 -4.24 17.38
CA GLU A 116 1.30 -5.67 17.48
C GLU A 116 1.53 -6.33 16.12
N VAL A 117 2.37 -7.36 16.14
CA VAL A 117 2.58 -8.30 15.05
C VAL A 117 2.13 -9.68 15.52
N VAL A 118 1.31 -10.33 14.69
CA VAL A 118 0.78 -11.67 14.91
C VAL A 118 1.35 -12.59 13.86
N ARG A 119 2.00 -13.67 14.30
CA ARG A 119 2.41 -14.80 13.46
C ARG A 119 1.51 -16.00 13.70
N ILE A 120 0.97 -16.57 12.63
CA ILE A 120 0.03 -17.69 12.66
C ILE A 120 0.66 -18.84 11.86
N GLU A 121 1.09 -19.89 12.55
CA GLU A 121 1.53 -21.15 11.94
C GLU A 121 0.28 -21.97 11.61
N ILE A 122 -0.12 -21.94 10.34
CA ILE A 122 -1.46 -22.39 9.89
C ILE A 122 -1.69 -23.87 10.19
N ALA A 123 -0.70 -24.70 9.86
CA ALA A 123 -0.79 -26.15 10.00
C ALA A 123 -0.79 -26.63 11.46
N SER A 124 -0.15 -25.89 12.36
CA SER A 124 -0.02 -26.26 13.78
C SER A 124 -1.06 -25.59 14.68
N GLY A 125 -1.69 -24.50 14.20
CA GLY A 125 -2.56 -23.66 15.02
C GLY A 125 -1.81 -22.97 16.15
N ARG A 126 -0.52 -22.68 15.95
CA ARG A 126 0.30 -21.92 16.88
C ARG A 126 0.28 -20.44 16.49
N VAL A 127 -0.04 -19.60 17.47
CA VAL A 127 -0.15 -18.15 17.29
C VAL A 127 0.86 -17.46 18.21
N THR A 128 1.74 -16.65 17.64
CA THR A 128 2.70 -15.83 18.37
C THR A 128 2.32 -14.36 18.21
N ARG A 129 2.13 -13.65 19.31
CA ARG A 129 1.87 -12.21 19.36
C ARG A 129 3.09 -11.51 19.90
N THR A 130 3.54 -10.48 19.20
CA THR A 130 4.63 -9.62 19.64
C THR A 130 4.11 -8.20 19.74
N THR A 131 4.17 -7.61 20.93
CA THR A 131 3.86 -6.19 21.13
C THR A 131 4.97 -5.35 20.52
N VAL A 132 4.60 -4.39 19.67
CA VAL A 132 5.51 -3.45 19.03
C VAL A 132 5.20 -2.05 19.54
N PRO A 133 6.20 -1.17 19.76
CA PRO A 133 5.90 0.22 20.06
C PRO A 133 4.95 0.83 19.02
N PRO A 134 4.08 1.76 19.42
CA PRO A 134 3.10 2.34 18.50
C PRO A 134 3.76 2.91 17.24
N LEU A 135 3.30 2.45 16.08
CA LEU A 135 3.78 2.84 14.75
C LEU A 135 3.07 4.09 14.19
N ASP A 136 2.23 4.76 14.98
CA ASP A 136 1.14 5.57 14.46
C ASP A 136 1.40 7.08 14.51
N ASN A 137 1.43 7.69 13.32
CA ASN A 137 1.22 9.11 13.07
C ASN A 137 0.00 9.35 12.13
N GLY A 138 -0.79 8.31 11.82
CA GLY A 138 -2.00 8.41 10.98
C GLY A 138 -1.90 7.86 9.55
N GLY A 139 -0.69 7.68 8.99
CA GLY A 139 -0.47 7.26 7.58
C GLY A 139 -0.58 5.77 7.26
N GLY A 140 -0.91 4.92 8.23
CA GLY A 140 -0.88 3.47 8.07
C GLY A 140 0.53 2.88 8.17
N ILE A 141 0.64 1.57 7.96
CA ILE A 141 1.90 0.83 8.08
C ILE A 141 2.18 0.00 6.83
N ALA A 142 3.46 -0.20 6.54
CA ALA A 142 3.96 -1.22 5.62
C ALA A 142 4.49 -2.42 6.41
N MET A 143 4.38 -3.62 5.84
CA MET A 143 4.86 -4.86 6.45
C MET A 143 5.51 -5.76 5.40
N LEU A 144 6.68 -6.31 5.72
CA LEU A 144 7.38 -7.28 4.90
C LEU A 144 7.76 -8.50 5.74
N ALA A 145 7.38 -9.69 5.28
CA ALA A 145 7.81 -10.95 5.88
C ALA A 145 9.10 -11.44 5.21
N GLY A 146 10.19 -11.47 5.97
CA GLY A 146 11.47 -12.03 5.57
C GLY A 146 11.67 -13.46 6.11
N PRO A 147 12.86 -14.06 5.93
CA PRO A 147 13.09 -15.48 6.17
C PRO A 147 12.91 -15.90 7.64
N ASP A 148 13.32 -15.05 8.57
CA ASP A 148 13.32 -15.30 10.03
C ASP A 148 12.72 -14.14 10.84
N ARG A 149 12.12 -13.16 10.16
CA ARG A 149 11.60 -11.92 10.77
C ARG A 149 10.52 -11.26 9.95
N VAL A 150 9.85 -10.30 10.57
CA VAL A 150 8.99 -9.33 9.91
C VAL A 150 9.55 -7.94 10.12
N ILE A 151 9.49 -7.10 9.10
CA ILE A 151 9.73 -5.66 9.18
C ILE A 151 8.37 -4.97 9.18
N VAL A 152 8.17 -4.05 10.12
CA VAL A 152 7.01 -3.14 10.15
C VAL A 152 7.51 -1.70 10.19
N THR A 153 7.00 -0.87 9.29
CA THR A 153 7.36 0.56 9.21
C THR A 153 6.10 1.42 9.10
N PRO A 154 6.10 2.63 9.67
CA PRO A 154 5.13 3.65 9.27
C PRO A 154 5.34 4.00 7.78
N VAL A 155 4.27 4.38 7.09
CA VAL A 155 4.35 4.85 5.69
C VAL A 155 4.94 6.26 5.61
N ASP A 156 4.64 7.09 6.61
CA ASP A 156 5.10 8.47 6.69
C ASP A 156 6.40 8.53 7.53
N ASP A 157 6.36 9.23 8.67
CA ASP A 157 7.47 9.41 9.59
C ASP A 157 7.32 8.51 10.82
N GLY A 158 8.45 8.03 11.33
CA GLY A 158 8.55 7.32 12.60
C GLY A 158 9.56 6.18 12.57
N ASP A 159 9.78 5.58 13.75
CA ASP A 159 10.65 4.42 13.90
C ASP A 159 9.98 3.17 13.32
N GLY A 160 10.70 2.46 12.47
CA GLY A 160 10.34 1.10 12.07
C GLY A 160 10.99 0.05 12.96
N PHE A 161 10.38 -1.14 13.01
CA PHE A 161 10.84 -2.24 13.86
C PHE A 161 11.03 -3.55 13.07
N GLU A 162 12.08 -4.29 13.40
CA GLU A 162 12.17 -5.71 13.07
C GLU A 162 11.64 -6.57 14.22
N VAL A 163 10.80 -7.55 13.89
CA VAL A 163 10.30 -8.58 14.79
C VAL A 163 10.84 -9.92 14.33
N ARG A 164 11.91 -10.40 14.98
CA ARG A 164 12.43 -11.75 14.74
C ARG A 164 11.54 -12.79 15.40
N ASP A 165 11.54 -13.98 14.81
CA ASP A 165 10.74 -15.11 15.27
C ASP A 165 10.90 -15.41 16.77
N GLY A 166 9.80 -15.25 17.52
CA GLY A 166 9.76 -15.51 18.97
C GLY A 166 10.57 -14.53 19.82
N ARG A 167 10.98 -13.38 19.26
CA ARG A 167 11.77 -12.36 19.97
C ARG A 167 11.02 -11.01 20.06
N PRO A 168 11.34 -10.18 21.07
CA PRO A 168 10.86 -8.81 21.15
C PRO A 168 11.29 -7.97 19.94
N PRO A 169 10.56 -6.87 19.62
CA PRO A 169 10.91 -5.99 18.53
C PRO A 169 12.25 -5.29 18.77
N ARG A 170 12.97 -4.98 17.69
CA ARG A 170 14.16 -4.14 17.70
C ARG A 170 13.98 -3.01 16.69
N LEU A 171 14.58 -1.86 16.96
CA LEU A 171 14.66 -0.78 15.97
C LEU A 171 15.32 -1.29 14.69
N LEU A 172 14.77 -0.89 13.54
CA LEU A 172 15.36 -1.22 12.26
C LEU A 172 16.75 -0.58 12.10
N PRO A 173 17.68 -1.27 11.43
CA PRO A 173 18.90 -0.63 10.94
C PRO A 173 18.54 0.59 10.09
N ILE A 174 19.35 1.65 10.15
CA ILE A 174 19.06 2.91 9.44
C ILE A 174 18.85 2.73 7.93
N THR A 175 19.51 1.75 7.32
CA THR A 175 19.35 1.40 5.90
C THR A 175 17.95 0.88 5.55
N LEU A 176 17.25 0.29 6.51
CA LEU A 176 15.87 -0.20 6.41
C LEU A 176 14.86 0.75 7.07
N ALA A 177 15.32 1.61 7.97
CA ALA A 177 14.50 2.55 8.73
C ALA A 177 14.23 3.87 7.99
N ASN A 178 14.90 4.12 6.86
CA ASN A 178 14.72 5.35 6.10
C ASN A 178 13.25 5.52 5.65
N HIS A 179 12.74 6.75 5.80
CA HIS A 179 11.32 7.15 5.82
C HIS A 179 10.55 7.03 4.50
N GLY A 180 10.46 5.84 3.90
CA GLY A 180 9.52 5.61 2.81
C GLY A 180 9.38 4.15 2.38
N ALA A 181 9.12 3.93 1.10
CA ALA A 181 8.63 2.64 0.61
C ALA A 181 9.67 1.51 0.81
N ALA A 182 9.28 0.51 1.57
CA ALA A 182 9.91 -0.80 1.61
C ALA A 182 9.01 -1.80 0.88
N LEU A 183 9.52 -2.41 -0.20
CA LEU A 183 8.76 -3.32 -1.07
C LEU A 183 9.45 -4.69 -1.18
N PRO A 184 8.69 -5.79 -1.39
CA PRO A 184 9.27 -7.13 -1.55
C PRO A 184 10.31 -7.18 -2.67
N GLY A 185 11.47 -7.80 -2.40
CA GLY A 185 12.51 -8.03 -3.39
C GLY A 185 12.29 -9.26 -4.28
N PRO A 186 13.22 -9.54 -5.20
CA PRO A 186 13.15 -10.66 -6.16
C PRO A 186 13.22 -12.04 -5.51
N ASP A 187 13.64 -12.10 -4.25
CA ASP A 187 13.72 -13.30 -3.44
C ASP A 187 13.36 -12.98 -1.97
N LYS A 188 13.33 -14.02 -1.13
CA LYS A 188 12.94 -13.91 0.27
C LYS A 188 13.94 -13.16 1.15
N ASP A 189 15.17 -12.99 0.70
CA ASP A 189 16.28 -12.47 1.52
C ASP A 189 16.49 -10.96 1.30
N HIS A 190 15.83 -10.37 0.28
CA HIS A 190 16.02 -8.99 -0.12
C HIS A 190 14.72 -8.17 -0.16
N VAL A 191 14.89 -6.85 -0.02
CA VAL A 191 13.82 -5.85 -0.09
C VAL A 191 14.30 -4.63 -0.87
N TRP A 192 13.38 -3.98 -1.57
CA TRP A 192 13.62 -2.68 -2.20
C TRP A 192 13.29 -1.58 -1.20
N VAL A 193 14.23 -0.66 -0.98
CA VAL A 193 14.04 0.50 -0.09
C VAL A 193 14.33 1.81 -0.83
N SER A 194 13.49 2.81 -0.65
CA SER A 194 13.72 4.15 -1.17
C SER A 194 14.74 4.93 -0.32
N ASP A 195 15.65 5.64 -0.97
CA ASP A 195 16.49 6.66 -0.32
C ASP A 195 15.78 8.03 -0.35
N HIS A 196 15.68 8.70 0.81
CA HIS A 196 15.08 10.04 0.93
C HIS A 196 16.09 11.19 0.78
N THR A 197 17.37 10.86 0.66
CA THR A 197 18.46 11.85 0.74
C THR A 197 18.99 12.32 -0.61
N GLY A 198 18.36 11.93 -1.73
CA GLY A 198 18.80 12.24 -3.09
C GLY A 198 17.72 12.05 -4.17
N PRO A 199 18.09 12.04 -5.46
CA PRO A 199 17.15 11.68 -6.53
C PRO A 199 16.52 10.31 -6.23
N SER A 200 15.23 10.16 -6.53
CA SER A 200 14.45 9.01 -6.10
C SER A 200 15.02 7.70 -6.68
N VAL A 201 15.55 6.83 -5.82
CA VAL A 201 16.12 5.53 -6.20
C VAL A 201 15.62 4.47 -5.23
N MET A 202 15.26 3.32 -5.76
CA MET A 202 14.99 2.11 -4.97
C MET A 202 16.24 1.25 -4.94
N ASN A 203 16.81 1.05 -3.75
CA ASN A 203 18.00 0.24 -3.53
C ASN A 203 17.60 -1.16 -3.07
N LEU A 204 18.24 -2.19 -3.61
CA LEU A 204 18.06 -3.55 -3.13
C LEU A 204 19.00 -3.81 -1.95
N VAL A 205 18.41 -4.14 -0.81
CA VAL A 205 19.12 -4.40 0.44
C VAL A 205 18.67 -5.75 1.01
N GLY A 206 19.55 -6.42 1.75
CA GLY A 206 19.17 -7.60 2.52
C GLY A 206 18.28 -7.25 3.72
N PHE A 207 17.55 -8.23 4.25
CA PHE A 207 16.83 -8.10 5.53
C PHE A 207 17.76 -7.85 6.75
N ASP A 208 19.08 -7.94 6.56
CA ASP A 208 20.10 -7.54 7.54
C ASP A 208 20.57 -6.08 7.37
N GLY A 209 20.03 -5.37 6.38
CA GLY A 209 20.36 -3.99 6.04
C GLY A 209 21.62 -3.84 5.17
N GLN A 210 22.23 -4.93 4.70
CA GLN A 210 23.40 -4.86 3.84
C GLN A 210 22.99 -4.51 2.40
N PRO A 211 23.63 -3.51 1.77
CA PRO A 211 23.34 -3.15 0.39
C PRO A 211 23.89 -4.21 -0.57
N THR A 212 23.12 -4.52 -1.62
CA THR A 212 23.57 -5.42 -2.70
C THR A 212 24.32 -4.67 -3.81
N GLY A 213 24.22 -3.33 -3.84
CA GLY A 213 24.69 -2.49 -4.94
C GLY A 213 23.74 -2.43 -6.15
N THR A 214 22.64 -3.17 -6.14
CA THR A 214 21.61 -3.11 -7.18
C THR A 214 20.62 -1.99 -6.86
N SER A 215 20.25 -1.20 -7.87
CA SER A 215 19.28 -0.12 -7.72
C SER A 215 18.40 0.07 -8.96
N ILE A 216 17.25 0.71 -8.77
CA ILE A 216 16.32 1.12 -9.83
C ILE A 216 16.07 2.63 -9.69
N PRO A 217 16.41 3.44 -10.70
CA PRO A 217 16.11 4.86 -10.68
C PRO A 217 14.61 5.08 -10.84
N ILE A 218 14.04 5.94 -9.99
CA ILE A 218 12.64 6.33 -10.04
C ILE A 218 12.57 7.74 -10.62
N PRO A 219 11.97 7.92 -11.81
CA PRO A 219 11.79 9.24 -12.40
C PRO A 219 10.99 10.17 -11.49
N ASP A 220 11.29 11.47 -11.57
CA ASP A 220 10.59 12.48 -10.79
C ASP A 220 9.07 12.44 -11.01
N GLY A 221 8.32 12.56 -9.91
CA GLY A 221 6.85 12.57 -9.92
C GLY A 221 6.19 11.21 -10.13
N GLY A 222 6.96 10.11 -10.14
CA GLY A 222 6.42 8.75 -10.12
C GLY A 222 6.22 8.21 -8.70
N SER A 223 5.26 7.30 -8.54
CA SER A 223 5.11 6.48 -7.33
C SER A 223 5.36 5.01 -7.64
N VAL A 224 5.86 4.26 -6.65
CA VAL A 224 6.19 2.83 -6.83
C VAL A 224 5.36 1.93 -5.94
N THR A 225 4.95 0.80 -6.49
CA THR A 225 4.29 -0.30 -5.76
C THR A 225 4.98 -1.63 -6.09
N SER A 226 4.64 -2.70 -5.38
CA SER A 226 5.15 -4.03 -5.70
C SER A 226 4.45 -4.59 -6.94
N ASP A 227 5.22 -5.17 -7.84
CA ASP A 227 4.69 -5.92 -8.98
C ASP A 227 4.18 -7.33 -8.64
N SER A 228 4.21 -7.71 -7.35
CA SER A 228 3.88 -9.05 -6.85
C SER A 228 4.73 -10.19 -7.44
N ALA A 229 5.88 -9.88 -8.03
CA ALA A 229 6.90 -10.82 -8.51
C ALA A 229 8.33 -10.45 -8.08
N GLY A 230 8.46 -9.49 -7.16
CA GLY A 230 9.72 -9.09 -6.53
C GLY A 230 10.45 -7.91 -7.19
N TYR A 231 9.78 -7.20 -8.08
CA TYR A 231 10.22 -5.92 -8.63
C TYR A 231 9.14 -4.85 -8.42
N LEU A 232 9.19 -3.78 -9.22
CA LEU A 232 8.41 -2.58 -8.96
C LEU A 232 7.50 -2.28 -10.13
N LEU A 233 6.32 -1.76 -9.80
CA LEU A 233 5.48 -1.04 -10.72
C LEU A 233 5.72 0.45 -10.51
N LEU A 234 5.93 1.18 -11.59
CA LEU A 234 6.06 2.63 -11.58
C LEU A 234 4.80 3.25 -12.17
N HIS A 235 4.12 4.06 -11.37
CA HIS A 235 2.98 4.87 -11.77
C HIS A 235 3.51 6.27 -12.09
N ALA A 236 3.51 6.63 -13.37
CA ALA A 236 4.10 7.87 -13.82
C ALA A 236 3.35 8.45 -15.02
N THR A 237 3.81 9.59 -15.51
CA THR A 237 3.26 10.20 -16.73
C THR A 237 3.24 9.18 -17.88
N GLY A 238 2.09 9.07 -18.55
CA GLY A 238 1.90 8.17 -19.68
C GLY A 238 1.49 6.74 -19.31
N GLY A 239 1.38 6.40 -18.02
CA GLY A 239 0.74 5.17 -17.56
C GLY A 239 1.53 4.39 -16.51
N VAL A 240 1.41 3.07 -16.54
CA VAL A 240 2.05 2.16 -15.57
C VAL A 240 3.15 1.35 -16.24
N TYR A 241 4.28 1.18 -15.56
CA TYR A 241 5.49 0.57 -16.11
C TYR A 241 5.98 -0.58 -15.19
N ASP A 242 6.39 -1.71 -15.77
CA ASP A 242 7.21 -2.74 -15.12
C ASP A 242 8.65 -2.22 -15.12
N VAL A 243 9.23 -2.01 -13.93
CA VAL A 243 10.59 -1.49 -13.81
C VAL A 243 11.50 -2.46 -13.06
N ARG A 244 12.67 -2.69 -13.66
CA ARG A 244 13.70 -3.62 -13.21
C ARG A 244 15.06 -2.91 -13.31
N PRO A 245 16.13 -3.49 -12.74
CA PRO A 245 17.47 -2.92 -12.93
C PRO A 245 17.81 -2.78 -14.42
N GLY A 246 17.99 -1.54 -14.87
CA GLY A 246 18.34 -1.22 -16.26
C GLY A 246 17.22 -1.38 -17.31
N GLN A 247 15.98 -1.72 -16.91
CA GLN A 247 14.88 -1.94 -17.86
C GLN A 247 13.59 -1.28 -17.36
N ILE A 248 12.94 -0.56 -18.27
CA ILE A 248 11.61 0.04 -18.06
C ILE A 248 10.71 -0.39 -19.21
N HIS A 249 9.57 -0.99 -18.89
CA HIS A 249 8.60 -1.43 -19.89
C HIS A 249 7.21 -0.92 -19.56
N ARG A 250 6.59 -0.16 -20.48
CA ARG A 250 5.22 0.33 -20.27
C ARG A 250 4.21 -0.80 -20.39
N ILE A 251 3.47 -1.07 -19.32
CA ILE A 251 2.41 -2.08 -19.26
C ILE A 251 1.15 -1.52 -19.93
N THR A 252 0.72 -0.34 -19.53
CA THR A 252 -0.53 0.28 -20.03
C THR A 252 -0.43 1.79 -20.00
N THR A 253 -1.22 2.44 -20.86
CA THR A 253 -1.48 3.89 -20.80
C THR A 253 -2.73 4.23 -19.99
N GLY A 254 -3.49 3.21 -19.58
CA GLY A 254 -4.67 3.34 -18.74
C GLY A 254 -4.34 3.07 -17.28
N GLU A 255 -5.26 2.39 -16.60
CA GLU A 255 -5.18 2.09 -15.18
C GLU A 255 -4.77 0.62 -14.97
N LEU A 256 -3.93 0.37 -13.97
CA LEU A 256 -3.65 -0.97 -13.49
C LEU A 256 -4.66 -1.31 -12.39
N LEU A 257 -5.39 -2.40 -12.58
CA LEU A 257 -6.45 -2.83 -11.67
C LEU A 257 -5.98 -3.88 -10.68
N ALA A 258 -5.09 -4.79 -11.12
CA ALA A 258 -4.51 -5.80 -10.26
C ALA A 258 -3.18 -6.31 -10.83
N ALA A 259 -2.28 -6.73 -9.94
CA ALA A 259 -0.99 -7.31 -10.29
C ALA A 259 -0.78 -8.67 -9.62
N GLY A 260 -0.05 -9.55 -10.30
CA GLY A 260 0.44 -10.81 -9.75
C GLY A 260 1.70 -11.26 -10.49
N PRO A 261 2.28 -12.40 -10.08
CA PRO A 261 3.56 -12.85 -10.61
C PRO A 261 3.51 -13.20 -12.11
N THR A 262 2.34 -13.59 -12.62
CA THR A 262 2.19 -14.10 -13.99
C THR A 262 1.37 -13.18 -14.89
N ARG A 263 0.57 -12.26 -14.34
CA ARG A 263 -0.41 -11.47 -15.08
C ARG A 263 -0.52 -10.03 -14.55
N TRP A 264 -0.97 -9.15 -15.43
CA TRP A 264 -1.54 -7.85 -15.06
C TRP A 264 -2.98 -7.76 -15.54
N LEU A 265 -3.80 -7.04 -14.79
CA LEU A 265 -5.18 -6.69 -15.16
C LEU A 265 -5.25 -5.17 -15.32
N THR A 266 -5.68 -4.68 -16.49
CA THR A 266 -5.71 -3.25 -16.79
C THR A 266 -7.07 -2.80 -17.31
N LEU A 267 -7.36 -1.51 -17.14
CA LEU A 267 -8.47 -0.80 -17.76
C LEU A 267 -7.91 0.16 -18.81
N GLU A 268 -8.25 -0.07 -20.08
CA GLU A 268 -7.81 0.77 -21.20
C GLU A 268 -9.01 1.38 -21.91
N CYS A 269 -8.99 2.68 -22.15
CA CYS A 269 -10.02 3.40 -22.88
C CYS A 269 -9.47 3.94 -24.20
N ASP A 270 -10.28 3.88 -25.25
CA ASP A 270 -9.94 4.54 -26.52
C ASP A 270 -10.23 6.05 -26.49
N ALA A 271 -9.95 6.73 -27.60
CA ALA A 271 -10.19 8.17 -27.75
C ALA A 271 -11.68 8.60 -27.62
N HIS A 272 -12.63 7.65 -27.69
CA HIS A 272 -14.06 7.88 -27.50
C HIS A 272 -14.54 7.47 -26.11
N TYR A 273 -13.61 7.22 -25.17
CA TYR A 273 -13.90 6.78 -23.82
C TYR A 273 -14.62 5.41 -23.76
N ARG A 274 -14.38 4.54 -24.74
CA ARG A 274 -14.85 3.16 -24.70
C ARG A 274 -13.80 2.31 -24.01
N CYS A 275 -14.09 1.97 -22.77
CA CYS A 275 -13.16 1.26 -21.91
C CYS A 275 -13.34 -0.26 -21.97
N VAL A 276 -12.22 -0.98 -21.93
CA VAL A 276 -12.15 -2.43 -21.91
C VAL A 276 -11.20 -2.89 -20.81
N ILE A 277 -11.47 -4.08 -20.29
CA ILE A 277 -10.63 -4.74 -19.30
C ILE A 277 -9.73 -5.72 -20.01
N THR A 278 -8.42 -5.61 -19.79
CA THR A 278 -7.42 -6.42 -20.48
C THR A 278 -6.59 -7.19 -19.48
N VAL A 279 -6.48 -8.50 -19.70
CA VAL A 279 -5.49 -9.35 -19.03
C VAL A 279 -4.24 -9.39 -19.91
N ILE A 280 -3.08 -9.16 -19.30
CA ILE A 280 -1.79 -9.17 -19.96
C ILE A 280 -0.95 -10.30 -19.37
N ASP A 281 -0.48 -11.22 -20.21
CA ASP A 281 0.50 -12.23 -19.84
C ASP A 281 1.87 -11.57 -19.68
N ARG A 282 2.47 -11.71 -18.49
CA ARG A 282 3.71 -11.01 -18.16
C ARG A 282 4.92 -11.50 -18.95
N ALA A 283 4.97 -12.79 -19.28
CA ALA A 283 6.13 -13.39 -19.94
C ALA A 283 6.16 -13.10 -21.45
N SER A 284 5.00 -13.13 -22.10
CA SER A 284 4.85 -12.98 -23.55
C SER A 284 4.36 -11.60 -23.97
N GLY A 285 3.80 -10.81 -23.06
CA GLY A 285 3.10 -9.56 -23.37
C GLY A 285 1.75 -9.76 -24.07
N ALA A 286 1.28 -11.01 -24.22
CA ALA A 286 0.03 -11.31 -24.89
C ALA A 286 -1.15 -10.67 -24.15
N ARG A 287 -2.04 -10.00 -24.89
CA ARG A 287 -3.18 -9.26 -24.34
C ARG A 287 -4.49 -9.95 -24.69
N ARG A 288 -5.40 -10.03 -23.73
CA ARG A 288 -6.77 -10.54 -23.94
C ARG A 288 -7.79 -9.66 -23.25
N VAL A 289 -8.76 -9.18 -24.02
CA VAL A 289 -9.90 -8.43 -23.50
C VAL A 289 -10.88 -9.38 -22.80
N LEU A 290 -11.30 -9.01 -21.59
CA LEU A 290 -12.36 -9.70 -20.85
C LEU A 290 -13.74 -9.17 -21.27
N ARG A 291 -14.75 -10.03 -21.14
CA ARG A 291 -16.15 -9.65 -21.39
C ARG A 291 -16.79 -8.88 -20.22
N THR A 292 -16.05 -8.73 -19.12
CA THR A 292 -16.50 -8.02 -17.93
C THR A 292 -16.72 -6.54 -18.25
N PRO A 293 -17.87 -5.95 -17.90
CA PRO A 293 -18.11 -4.55 -18.18
C PRO A 293 -17.13 -3.65 -17.43
N ALA A 294 -16.52 -2.67 -18.12
CA ALA A 294 -15.53 -1.77 -17.52
C ALA A 294 -16.08 -0.96 -16.33
N HIS A 295 -17.38 -0.61 -16.35
CA HIS A 295 -18.02 0.13 -15.26
C HIS A 295 -18.18 -0.67 -13.96
N THR A 296 -17.92 -1.99 -14.00
CA THR A 296 -17.83 -2.83 -12.79
C THR A 296 -16.67 -2.37 -11.92
N PHE A 297 -15.67 -1.71 -12.50
CA PHE A 297 -14.45 -1.36 -11.82
C PHE A 297 -14.49 0.11 -11.40
N ARG A 298 -14.65 0.34 -10.09
CA ARG A 298 -14.52 1.63 -9.42
C ARG A 298 -13.54 1.43 -8.28
N PHE A 299 -12.27 1.57 -8.58
CA PHE A 299 -11.20 1.21 -7.66
C PHE A 299 -10.66 2.40 -6.91
N GLU A 300 -10.40 2.17 -5.63
CA GLU A 300 -9.53 3.02 -4.82
C GLU A 300 -8.17 2.37 -4.59
N GLU A 301 -8.04 1.05 -4.81
CA GLU A 301 -6.81 0.28 -4.61
C GLU A 301 -6.57 -0.77 -5.70
N GLU A 302 -5.29 -1.05 -5.96
CA GLU A 302 -4.83 -2.16 -6.79
C GLU A 302 -5.15 -3.51 -6.13
N GLY A 303 -5.84 -4.38 -6.87
CA GLY A 303 -6.08 -5.76 -6.50
C GLY A 303 -4.84 -6.65 -6.64
N VAL A 304 -4.97 -7.91 -6.23
CA VAL A 304 -3.91 -8.92 -6.34
C VAL A 304 -4.36 -10.12 -7.15
N ILE A 305 -3.48 -10.63 -8.01
CA ILE A 305 -3.74 -11.81 -8.83
C ILE A 305 -3.08 -13.03 -8.19
N ALA A 306 -3.81 -14.13 -8.14
CA ALA A 306 -3.33 -15.39 -7.60
C ALA A 306 -2.04 -15.85 -8.31
N PRO A 307 -1.13 -16.57 -7.64
CA PRO A 307 0.13 -16.99 -8.25
C PRO A 307 -0.01 -17.73 -9.59
N ASP A 308 -1.04 -18.56 -9.74
CA ASP A 308 -1.34 -19.29 -10.97
C ASP A 308 -1.94 -18.42 -12.11
N GLY A 309 -2.20 -17.13 -11.85
CA GLY A 309 -2.70 -16.18 -12.83
C GLY A 309 -4.15 -16.39 -13.24
N SER A 310 -4.91 -17.21 -12.53
CA SER A 310 -6.29 -17.56 -12.91
C SER A 310 -7.34 -16.60 -12.35
N THR A 311 -7.08 -15.96 -11.20
CA THR A 311 -8.08 -15.19 -10.46
C THR A 311 -7.49 -13.90 -9.93
N ALA A 312 -8.18 -12.77 -10.12
CA ALA A 312 -7.89 -11.51 -9.45
C ALA A 312 -8.82 -11.32 -8.25
N ALA A 313 -8.27 -10.92 -7.12
CA ALA A 313 -9.02 -10.45 -5.96
C ALA A 313 -8.92 -8.93 -5.87
N TYR A 314 -10.06 -8.27 -5.68
CA TYR A 314 -10.11 -6.82 -5.57
C TYR A 314 -11.28 -6.36 -4.71
N VAL A 315 -11.20 -5.12 -4.21
CA VAL A 315 -12.28 -4.51 -3.44
C VAL A 315 -12.97 -3.46 -4.27
N GLN A 316 -14.30 -3.47 -4.22
CA GLN A 316 -15.16 -2.48 -4.85
C GLN A 316 -16.08 -1.85 -3.81
N ILE A 317 -16.41 -0.57 -3.97
CA ILE A 317 -17.50 0.05 -3.22
C ILE A 317 -18.84 -0.37 -3.84
N GLY A 318 -19.55 -1.24 -3.14
CA GLY A 318 -20.87 -1.73 -3.52
C GLY A 318 -21.94 -0.63 -3.50
N ARG A 319 -23.16 -0.97 -3.93
CA ARG A 319 -24.28 0.00 -4.00
C ARG A 319 -24.66 0.60 -2.65
N SER A 320 -24.40 -0.13 -1.56
CA SER A 320 -24.63 0.37 -0.20
C SER A 320 -23.54 1.34 0.29
N GLY A 321 -22.54 1.65 -0.56
CA GLY A 321 -21.37 2.44 -0.16
C GLY A 321 -20.40 1.64 0.74
N ARG A 322 -20.51 0.32 0.78
CA ARG A 322 -19.65 -0.55 1.60
C ARG A 322 -18.62 -1.25 0.72
N PRO A 323 -17.39 -1.47 1.21
CA PRO A 323 -16.41 -2.29 0.51
C PRO A 323 -16.91 -3.75 0.41
N GLU A 324 -16.83 -4.29 -0.79
CA GLU A 324 -17.22 -5.65 -1.18
C GLU A 324 -16.00 -6.32 -1.82
N LEU A 325 -15.68 -7.55 -1.41
CA LEU A 325 -14.59 -8.33 -1.99
C LEU A 325 -15.09 -9.10 -3.21
N HIS A 326 -14.41 -8.95 -4.33
CA HIS A 326 -14.72 -9.61 -5.58
C HIS A 326 -13.58 -10.52 -6.02
N LEU A 327 -13.92 -11.68 -6.59
CA LEU A 327 -13.01 -12.57 -7.29
C LEU A 327 -13.40 -12.63 -8.78
N LEU A 328 -12.48 -12.20 -9.64
CA LEU A 328 -12.63 -12.24 -11.09
C LEU A 328 -11.82 -13.39 -11.68
N ASP A 329 -12.51 -14.32 -12.32
CA ASP A 329 -11.91 -15.35 -13.16
C ASP A 329 -11.32 -14.69 -14.41
N LEU A 330 -9.99 -14.72 -14.51
CA LEU A 330 -9.27 -14.07 -15.58
C LEU A 330 -9.42 -14.80 -16.91
N SER A 331 -9.81 -16.07 -16.94
CA SER A 331 -10.04 -16.83 -18.18
C SER A 331 -11.41 -16.53 -18.79
N THR A 332 -12.46 -16.44 -17.96
CA THR A 332 -13.85 -16.27 -18.42
C THR A 332 -14.35 -14.82 -18.34
N GLY A 333 -13.77 -14.02 -17.45
CA GLY A 333 -14.27 -12.70 -17.08
C GLY A 333 -15.47 -12.75 -16.12
N ALA A 334 -15.77 -13.93 -15.54
CA ALA A 334 -16.81 -14.06 -14.52
C ALA A 334 -16.36 -13.38 -13.22
N ASP A 335 -17.21 -12.49 -12.70
CA ASP A 335 -16.99 -11.77 -11.44
C ASP A 335 -17.91 -12.34 -10.35
N HIS A 336 -17.32 -12.67 -9.20
CA HIS A 336 -17.99 -13.28 -8.07
C HIS A 336 -17.81 -12.45 -6.81
N LEU A 337 -18.92 -12.00 -6.24
CA LEU A 337 -18.94 -11.41 -4.90
C LEU A 337 -18.59 -12.49 -3.87
N ALA A 338 -17.54 -12.26 -3.09
CA ALA A 338 -17.16 -13.11 -1.97
C ALA A 338 -17.97 -12.74 -0.72
N ASP A 339 -18.35 -13.75 0.07
CA ASP A 339 -19.07 -13.56 1.34
C ASP A 339 -18.11 -13.13 2.47
N VAL A 340 -17.50 -11.95 2.30
CA VAL A 340 -16.58 -11.34 3.26
C VAL A 340 -17.09 -9.94 3.58
N THR A 341 -17.32 -9.69 4.87
CA THR A 341 -17.64 -8.35 5.37
C THR A 341 -16.38 -7.68 5.87
N PHE A 342 -16.10 -6.45 5.44
CA PHE A 342 -15.04 -5.63 6.04
C PHE A 342 -15.60 -4.73 7.14
N SER A 343 -14.82 -4.49 8.20
CA SER A 343 -15.13 -3.47 9.20
C SER A 343 -14.37 -2.18 8.93
N GLY A 344 -15.02 -1.04 9.07
CA GLY A 344 -14.37 0.28 9.20
C GLY A 344 -14.26 1.09 7.92
N GLU A 345 -13.70 2.30 8.08
CA GLU A 345 -13.22 3.13 6.97
C GLU A 345 -12.12 2.35 6.26
N PHE A 346 -12.33 2.06 4.98
CA PHE A 346 -11.36 1.40 4.13
C PHE A 346 -10.23 2.41 3.87
N LEU A 347 -9.26 2.47 4.80
CA LEU A 347 -8.14 3.38 4.68
C LEU A 347 -7.10 2.79 3.73
N PHE A 348 -6.69 3.65 2.80
CA PHE A 348 -5.76 3.42 1.70
C PHE A 348 -4.50 2.62 2.10
N GLY A 349 -4.06 1.75 1.19
CA GLY A 349 -2.78 1.07 1.17
C GLY A 349 -2.93 -0.43 0.97
N GLY A 350 -2.09 -1.03 0.14
CA GLY A 350 -2.17 -2.45 -0.21
C GLY A 350 -1.91 -3.42 0.97
N GLY A 351 -1.97 -4.72 0.67
CA GLY A 351 -1.59 -5.77 1.63
C GLY A 351 -2.65 -6.11 2.68
N ARG A 352 -3.95 -5.91 2.42
CA ARG A 352 -5.04 -6.39 3.30
C ARG A 352 -5.50 -7.81 2.98
N PHE A 353 -5.04 -8.34 1.86
CA PHE A 353 -5.31 -9.69 1.43
C PHE A 353 -4.10 -10.30 0.72
N VAL A 354 -3.86 -11.59 0.94
CA VAL A 354 -2.70 -12.31 0.42
C VAL A 354 -3.12 -13.70 -0.06
N TRP A 355 -2.70 -14.07 -1.26
CA TRP A 355 -2.93 -15.39 -1.80
C TRP A 355 -1.98 -16.41 -1.19
N SER A 356 -2.46 -17.64 -1.01
CA SER A 356 -1.59 -18.78 -0.79
C SER A 356 -0.75 -19.06 -2.04
N PRO A 357 0.44 -19.67 -1.90
CA PRO A 357 1.35 -19.94 -3.02
C PRO A 357 0.76 -20.92 -4.02
N ASP A 358 -0.10 -21.84 -3.57
CA ASP A 358 -0.83 -22.79 -4.42
C ASP A 358 -2.10 -22.18 -5.06
N SER A 359 -2.35 -20.88 -4.83
CA SER A 359 -3.51 -20.15 -5.36
C SER A 359 -4.88 -20.64 -4.87
N HIS A 360 -4.93 -21.55 -3.90
CA HIS A 360 -6.20 -22.10 -3.41
C HIS A 360 -6.90 -21.16 -2.43
N TRP A 361 -6.15 -20.53 -1.54
CA TRP A 361 -6.67 -19.74 -0.43
C TRP A 361 -6.37 -18.26 -0.60
N LEU A 362 -7.34 -17.40 -0.30
CA LEU A 362 -7.12 -15.98 -0.10
C LEU A 362 -7.31 -15.65 1.37
N PHE A 363 -6.28 -15.14 2.02
CA PHE A 363 -6.36 -14.64 3.40
C PHE A 363 -6.74 -13.18 3.38
N VAL A 364 -7.69 -12.80 4.23
CA VAL A 364 -8.24 -11.43 4.30
C VAL A 364 -8.44 -11.00 5.75
N THR A 365 -8.27 -9.70 6.01
CA THR A 365 -8.64 -9.10 7.30
C THR A 365 -10.16 -8.89 7.33
N GLY A 366 -10.86 -9.70 8.14
CA GLY A 366 -12.29 -9.62 8.35
C GLY A 366 -12.70 -8.59 9.42
N PRO A 367 -13.99 -8.56 9.78
CA PRO A 367 -14.51 -7.57 10.71
C PRO A 367 -13.99 -7.83 12.13
N GLU A 368 -13.81 -6.77 12.92
CA GLU A 368 -13.38 -6.85 14.32
C GLU A 368 -11.99 -7.53 14.49
N GLY A 369 -11.13 -7.45 13.48
CA GLY A 369 -9.80 -8.07 13.54
C GLY A 369 -9.86 -9.60 13.49
N ARG A 370 -10.81 -10.18 12.75
CA ARG A 370 -10.83 -11.63 12.51
C ARG A 370 -9.98 -11.98 11.29
N ALA A 371 -9.13 -12.99 11.41
CA ALA A 371 -8.46 -13.57 10.25
C ALA A 371 -9.46 -14.46 9.49
N VAL A 372 -9.77 -14.10 8.25
CA VAL A 372 -10.70 -14.84 7.39
C VAL A 372 -9.92 -15.46 6.24
N VAL A 373 -10.33 -16.65 5.83
CA VAL A 373 -9.81 -17.33 4.65
C VAL A 373 -10.95 -17.64 3.69
N LEU A 374 -10.71 -17.43 2.40
CA LEU A 374 -11.63 -17.73 1.32
C LEU A 374 -11.09 -18.89 0.48
N ASP A 375 -11.89 -19.94 0.32
CA ASP A 375 -11.63 -21.01 -0.65
C ASP A 375 -12.02 -20.51 -2.04
N ARG A 376 -11.03 -20.32 -2.93
CA ARG A 376 -11.27 -19.87 -4.30
C ARG A 376 -12.22 -20.77 -5.08
N ARG A 377 -12.17 -22.08 -4.85
CA ARG A 377 -12.94 -23.07 -5.64
C ARG A 377 -14.40 -23.08 -5.22
N THR A 378 -14.67 -22.98 -3.92
CA THR A 378 -16.03 -23.05 -3.38
C THR A 378 -16.65 -21.68 -3.12
N MET A 379 -15.85 -20.61 -3.20
CA MET A 379 -16.22 -19.24 -2.84
C MET A 379 -16.66 -19.10 -1.37
N HIS A 380 -16.35 -20.09 -0.54
CA HIS A 380 -16.75 -20.11 0.86
C HIS A 380 -15.70 -19.41 1.74
N ALA A 381 -16.15 -18.41 2.49
CA ALA A 381 -15.32 -17.74 3.49
C ALA A 381 -15.47 -18.44 4.85
N ALA A 382 -14.35 -18.63 5.56
CA ALA A 382 -14.31 -19.20 6.89
C ALA A 382 -13.44 -18.36 7.82
N ASN A 383 -13.83 -18.29 9.10
CA ASN A 383 -12.98 -17.70 10.13
C ASN A 383 -11.89 -18.71 10.53
N LEU A 384 -10.64 -18.27 10.57
CA LEU A 384 -9.51 -19.09 11.04
C LEU A 384 -9.52 -19.33 12.55
N GLY A 385 -10.44 -18.72 13.30
CA GLY A 385 -10.48 -18.81 14.76
C GLY A 385 -9.39 -18.00 15.46
N VAL A 386 -8.73 -17.08 14.74
CA VAL A 386 -7.64 -16.25 15.24
C VAL A 386 -8.02 -14.78 15.16
N THR A 387 -7.79 -14.06 16.26
CA THR A 387 -7.83 -12.60 16.26
C THR A 387 -6.49 -12.03 15.81
N ILE A 388 -6.57 -10.98 15.01
CA ILE A 388 -5.47 -10.18 14.48
C ILE A 388 -5.79 -8.70 14.77
N PRO A 389 -4.78 -7.82 14.76
CA PRO A 389 -5.03 -6.40 14.93
C PRO A 389 -6.08 -5.88 13.94
N PRO A 390 -6.94 -4.92 14.33
CA PRO A 390 -7.80 -4.25 13.36
C PRO A 390 -6.95 -3.56 12.29
N ASP A 391 -7.46 -3.50 11.06
CA ASP A 391 -6.76 -2.90 9.91
C ASP A 391 -5.38 -3.50 9.62
N SER A 392 -5.24 -4.79 9.93
CA SER A 392 -3.98 -5.51 9.71
C SER A 392 -3.54 -5.50 8.26
N ARG A 393 -2.25 -5.24 8.05
CA ARG A 393 -1.52 -5.70 6.86
C ARG A 393 -1.23 -7.18 6.99
N LEU A 394 -1.36 -7.92 5.91
CA LEU A 394 -1.13 -9.35 5.81
C LEU A 394 0.08 -9.65 4.92
N ALA A 395 0.87 -10.64 5.32
CA ALA A 395 1.92 -11.22 4.48
C ALA A 395 1.98 -12.72 4.75
N LEU A 396 2.35 -13.48 3.71
CA LEU A 396 2.53 -14.92 3.83
C LEU A 396 4.00 -15.26 3.64
N ARG A 397 4.54 -16.04 4.57
CA ARG A 397 5.85 -16.66 4.44
C ARG A 397 5.69 -18.13 4.17
N THR A 398 6.56 -18.64 3.29
CA THR A 398 6.73 -20.08 3.09
C THR A 398 8.14 -20.47 3.43
N ASP A 399 8.28 -21.41 4.37
CA ASP A 399 9.53 -22.08 4.63
C ASP A 399 9.52 -23.43 3.90
N THR A 400 10.41 -23.60 2.92
CA THR A 400 10.60 -24.86 2.19
C THR A 400 11.64 -25.75 2.87
N ARG A 401 11.64 -25.78 4.20
CA ARG A 401 12.61 -26.54 4.98
C ARG A 401 12.49 -28.05 4.79
#